data_AF-F9P5F7-F1
#
_entry.id   AF-F9P5F7-F1
#
_cell.length_a   1.000
_cell.length_b   1.000
_cell.length_c   1.000
_cell.angle_alpha   90.00
_cell.angle_beta   90.00
_cell.angle_gamma   90.00
#
_symmetry.space_group_name_H-M   'P 1'
#
loop_
_entity.id
_entity.type
_entity.pdbx_description
1 polymer ?
#
loop_
_entity_poly.entity_id
_entity_poly.type
_entity_poly.pdbx_seq_one_letter_code
_entity_poly.pdbx_strand_id
1 'polypeptide(L)'
;MQLQFLGTGAGQPSKARNVSSLVLKLLDEINEIWMFDCGEGTQNRILETTIRPRKIRKIFITHLHGDHIFGLPGFYPLDHFKLMKSKQILKYMDRSVLKVLS
;
A
#
# COMPACT_ATOMS: atom_id res chain seq x y z
N MET A 1 9.44 -2.21 -16.33
CA MET A 1 8.11 -1.97 -15.71
C MET A 1 7.36 -3.28 -15.51
N GLN A 2 6.90 -3.59 -14.29
CA GLN A 2 6.18 -4.83 -13.99
C GLN A 2 5.04 -4.58 -12.98
N LEU A 3 3.87 -5.18 -13.22
CA LEU A 3 2.77 -5.22 -12.26
C LEU A 3 2.84 -6.52 -11.44
N GLN A 4 2.67 -6.43 -10.12
CA GLN A 4 2.54 -7.59 -9.25
C GLN A 4 1.42 -7.39 -8.25
N PHE A 5 0.48 -8.34 -8.22
CA PHE A 5 -0.61 -8.35 -7.24
C PHE A 5 -0.14 -8.97 -5.93
N LEU A 6 -0.45 -8.33 -4.81
CA LEU A 6 -0.23 -8.84 -3.45
C LEU A 6 -1.54 -9.31 -2.82
N GLY A 7 -2.67 -8.77 -3.26
CA GLY A 7 -4.00 -9.25 -2.94
C GLY A 7 -5.03 -8.78 -3.95
N THR A 8 -6.04 -9.60 -4.14
CA THR A 8 -7.09 -9.46 -5.17
C THR A 8 -8.48 -9.78 -4.63
N GLY A 9 -8.61 -9.95 -3.32
CA GLY A 9 -9.86 -10.08 -2.59
C GLY A 9 -10.49 -8.71 -2.29
N ALA A 10 -11.78 -8.71 -1.99
CA ALA A 10 -12.56 -7.53 -1.67
C ALA A 10 -13.31 -7.74 -0.35
N GLY A 11 -13.41 -6.69 0.47
CA GLY A 11 -14.08 -6.67 1.77
C GLY A 11 -13.36 -7.42 2.87
N GLN A 12 -13.09 -8.72 2.68
CA GLN A 12 -12.44 -9.57 3.67
C GLN A 12 -11.44 -10.56 3.03
N PRO A 13 -10.37 -10.94 3.74
CA PRO A 13 -9.43 -11.93 3.24
C PRO A 13 -10.08 -13.32 3.18
N SER A 14 -9.56 -14.16 2.28
CA SER A 14 -9.92 -15.57 2.15
C SER A 14 -8.66 -16.43 2.18
N LYS A 15 -8.83 -17.76 2.32
CA LYS A 15 -7.70 -18.69 2.25
C LYS A 15 -6.91 -18.58 0.93
N ALA A 16 -7.60 -18.26 -0.17
CA ALA A 16 -6.99 -18.18 -1.49
C ALA A 16 -6.48 -16.77 -1.85
N ARG A 17 -7.11 -15.70 -1.33
CA ARG A 17 -6.84 -14.32 -1.73
C ARG A 17 -6.84 -13.38 -0.54
N ASN A 18 -5.76 -12.60 -0.41
CA ASN A 18 -5.72 -11.46 0.50
C ASN A 18 -6.52 -10.27 -0.06
N VAL A 19 -6.85 -9.31 0.80
CA VAL A 19 -7.49 -8.02 0.44
C VAL A 19 -6.61 -7.14 -0.46
N SER A 20 -7.19 -6.09 -1.03
CA SER A 20 -6.59 -5.27 -2.09
C SER A 20 -5.18 -4.75 -1.76
N SER A 21 -4.22 -5.13 -2.60
CA SER A 21 -2.94 -4.45 -2.73
C SER A 21 -2.22 -4.89 -4.00
N LEU A 22 -1.64 -3.94 -4.71
CA LEU A 22 -0.82 -4.19 -5.90
C LEU A 22 0.41 -3.29 -5.91
N VAL A 23 1.46 -3.75 -6.58
CA VAL A 23 2.67 -2.96 -6.79
C VAL A 23 2.99 -2.81 -8.26
N LEU A 24 3.40 -1.60 -8.62
CA LEU A 24 4.02 -1.25 -9.89
C LEU A 24 5.52 -1.10 -9.66
N LYS A 25 6.30 -2.04 -10.19
CA LYS A 25 7.75 -2.01 -10.14
C LYS A 25 8.28 -1.19 -11.31
N LEU A 26 8.93 -0.09 -10.99
CA LEU A 26 9.57 0.83 -11.94
C LEU A 26 11.09 0.82 -11.71
N LEU A 27 11.65 -0.37 -11.50
CA LEU A 27 13.04 -0.54 -11.07
C LEU A 27 14.03 -0.12 -12.16
N ASP A 28 13.71 -0.39 -13.42
CA ASP A 28 14.55 -0.05 -14.57
C ASP A 28 14.38 1.42 -14.98
N GLU A 29 13.19 1.98 -14.74
CA GLU A 29 12.84 3.34 -15.16
C GLU A 29 13.34 4.41 -14.19
N ILE A 30 13.01 4.26 -12.91
CA ILE A 30 13.30 5.25 -11.86
C ILE A 30 13.84 4.63 -10.57
N ASN A 31 14.08 3.32 -10.57
CA ASN A 31 14.57 2.57 -9.41
C ASN A 31 13.63 2.64 -8.17
N GLU A 32 12.32 2.70 -8.42
CA GLU A 32 11.27 2.79 -7.41
C GLU A 32 10.20 1.69 -7.54
N ILE A 33 9.46 1.48 -6.46
CA ILE A 33 8.22 0.70 -6.44
C ILE A 33 7.10 1.61 -5.96
N TRP A 34 5.97 1.59 -6.67
CA TRP A 34 4.75 2.25 -6.26
C TRP A 34 3.74 1.20 -5.84
N MET A 35 3.02 1.44 -4.76
CA MET A 35 1.98 0.55 -4.24
C MET A 35 0.62 1.23 -4.39
N PHE A 36 -0.39 0.47 -4.76
CA PHE A 36 -1.78 0.91 -4.76
C PHE A 36 -2.55 0.03 -3.80
N ASP A 37 -3.19 0.67 -2.84
CA ASP A 37 -3.82 0.10 -1.66
C ASP A 37 -2.90 -0.74 -0.78
N CYS A 38 -3.22 -0.78 0.50
CA CYS A 38 -2.51 -1.54 1.50
C CYS A 38 -3.53 -2.11 2.48
N GLY A 39 -4.29 -3.11 2.01
CA GLY A 39 -5.18 -3.88 2.87
C GLY A 39 -4.42 -4.66 3.95
N GLU A 40 -5.15 -5.12 4.97
CA GLU A 40 -4.59 -5.91 6.06
C GLU A 40 -3.76 -7.11 5.55
N GLY A 41 -2.64 -7.40 6.21
CA GLY A 41 -1.78 -8.52 5.84
C GLY A 41 -0.91 -8.31 4.59
N THR A 42 -0.98 -7.16 3.91
CA THR A 42 -0.11 -6.84 2.76
C THR A 42 1.39 -7.01 3.09
N GLN A 43 1.80 -6.71 4.33
CA GLN A 43 3.18 -6.91 4.77
C GLN A 43 3.61 -8.37 4.70
N ASN A 44 2.71 -9.29 5.07
CA ASN A 44 2.96 -10.73 5.02
C ASN A 44 3.12 -11.18 3.56
N ARG A 45 2.29 -10.65 2.67
CA ARG A 45 2.40 -10.91 1.23
C ARG A 45 3.70 -10.39 0.64
N ILE A 46 4.24 -9.29 1.15
CA ILE A 46 5.55 -8.81 0.70
C ILE A 46 6.69 -9.71 1.18
N LEU A 47 6.61 -10.29 2.39
CA LEU A 47 7.61 -11.25 2.88
C LEU A 47 7.72 -12.51 2.01
N GLU A 48 6.65 -12.87 1.29
CA GLU A 48 6.61 -13.99 0.34
C GLU A 48 7.20 -13.62 -1.05
N THR A 49 7.78 -12.43 -1.21
CA THR A 49 8.22 -11.89 -2.51
C THR A 49 9.64 -11.33 -2.46
N THR A 50 10.14 -10.91 -3.62
CA THR A 50 11.44 -10.20 -3.76
C THR A 50 11.34 -8.68 -3.57
N ILE A 51 10.15 -8.17 -3.21
CA ILE A 51 9.92 -6.74 -3.02
C ILE A 51 10.65 -6.29 -1.75
N ARG A 52 11.52 -5.28 -1.90
CA ARG A 52 12.18 -4.63 -0.76
C ARG A 52 11.29 -3.49 -0.27
N PRO A 53 10.76 -3.49 0.97
CA PRO A 53 9.90 -2.42 1.46
C PRO A 53 10.51 -1.02 1.34
N ARG A 54 11.84 -0.90 1.52
CA ARG A 54 12.59 0.35 1.36
C ARG A 54 12.53 0.96 -0.06
N LYS A 55 12.19 0.17 -1.08
CA LYS A 55 12.01 0.63 -2.47
C LYS A 55 10.59 1.14 -2.73
N ILE A 56 9.64 0.91 -1.83
CA ILE A 56 8.29 1.47 -1.93
C ILE A 56 8.39 2.97 -1.62
N ARG A 57 8.31 3.79 -2.67
CA ARG A 57 8.47 5.24 -2.58
C ARG A 57 7.13 5.98 -2.56
N LYS A 58 6.10 5.37 -3.12
CA LYS A 58 4.74 5.92 -3.18
C LYS A 58 3.72 4.85 -2.84
N ILE A 59 2.74 5.21 -2.03
CA ILE A 59 1.55 4.42 -1.73
C ILE A 59 0.35 5.27 -2.10
N PHE A 60 -0.47 4.75 -3.00
CA PHE A 60 -1.69 5.37 -3.47
C PHE A 60 -2.87 4.66 -2.83
N ILE A 61 -3.68 5.37 -2.04
CA ILE A 61 -4.89 4.81 -1.46
C ILE A 61 -6.08 5.26 -2.30
N THR A 62 -6.84 4.29 -2.80
CA THR A 62 -7.99 4.54 -3.67
C THR A 62 -9.15 5.15 -2.88
N HIS A 63 -9.51 4.58 -1.73
CA HIS A 63 -10.61 5.04 -0.87
C HIS A 63 -10.49 4.52 0.58
N LEU A 64 -11.41 4.93 1.46
CA LEU A 64 -11.39 4.65 2.90
C LEU A 64 -12.21 3.43 3.33
N HIS A 65 -11.99 2.28 2.69
CA HIS A 65 -12.46 1.01 3.23
C HIS A 65 -11.31 0.21 3.86
N GLY A 66 -11.62 -0.53 4.92
CA GLY A 66 -10.61 -1.23 5.73
C GLY A 66 -9.73 -2.18 4.93
N ASP A 67 -10.31 -2.84 3.94
CA ASP A 67 -9.65 -3.76 3.01
C ASP A 67 -8.66 -3.07 2.05
N HIS A 68 -8.57 -1.73 2.07
CA HIS A 68 -7.60 -0.94 1.31
C HIS A 68 -6.58 -0.19 2.20
N ILE A 69 -6.80 -0.06 3.51
CA ILE A 69 -5.97 0.80 4.39
C ILE A 69 -5.43 0.15 5.65
N PHE A 70 -6.01 -0.95 6.14
CA PHE A 70 -5.64 -1.52 7.44
C PHE A 70 -4.27 -2.19 7.47
N GLY A 71 -3.59 -2.35 6.33
CA GLY A 71 -2.20 -2.78 6.26
C GLY A 71 -1.18 -1.68 6.52
N LEU A 72 -1.56 -0.40 6.42
CA LEU A 72 -0.63 0.71 6.58
C LEU A 72 0.06 0.76 7.96
N PRO A 73 -0.64 0.52 9.11
CA PRO A 73 0.02 0.47 10.42
C PRO A 73 1.06 -0.64 10.56
N GLY A 74 0.94 -1.73 9.80
CA GLY A 74 1.95 -2.79 9.76
C GLY A 74 3.21 -2.37 8.97
N PHE A 75 3.03 -1.57 7.91
CA PHE A 75 4.14 -1.08 7.10
C PHE A 75 4.95 0.03 7.78
N TYR A 76 4.26 0.92 8.47
CA TYR A 76 4.86 2.06 9.12
C TYR A 76 4.24 2.24 10.51
N PRO A 77 5.06 2.41 11.56
CA PRO A 77 4.56 2.79 12.87
C PRO A 77 3.65 4.01 12.76
N LEU A 78 2.64 4.11 13.63
CA LEU A 78 1.65 5.20 13.58
C LEU A 78 2.30 6.59 13.53
N ASP A 79 3.40 6.79 14.28
CA ASP A 79 4.16 8.05 14.31
C ASP A 79 4.83 8.40 12.98
N HIS A 80 5.06 7.42 12.11
CA HIS A 80 5.63 7.62 10.77
C HIS A 80 4.60 8.08 9.73
N PHE A 81 3.29 7.98 9.98
CA PHE A 81 2.27 8.41 9.01
C PHE A 81 2.36 9.90 8.68
N LYS A 82 2.58 10.74 9.70
CA LYS A 82 2.78 12.19 9.51
C LYS A 82 3.99 12.47 8.62
N LEU A 83 5.07 11.71 8.84
CA LEU A 83 6.30 11.79 8.04
C LEU A 83 6.11 11.30 6.60
N MET A 84 5.30 10.27 6.39
CA MET A 84 4.96 9.78 5.05
C MET A 84 4.17 10.82 4.24
N LYS A 85 3.22 11.51 4.88
CA LYS A 85 2.50 12.62 4.24
C LYS A 85 3.46 13.76 3.87
N SER A 86 4.33 14.18 4.80
CA SER A 86 5.28 15.29 4.52
C SER A 86 6.32 14.94 3.45
N LYS A 87 6.79 13.70 3.41
CA LYS A 87 7.68 13.17 2.36
C LYS A 87 6.96 12.78 1.07
N GLN A 88 5.65 13.02 0.96
CA GLN A 88 4.80 12.65 -0.18
C GLN A 88 4.85 11.16 -0.56
N ILE A 89 5.17 10.29 0.40
CA ILE A 89 5.17 8.84 0.23
C ILE A 89 3.73 8.34 0.18
N LEU A 90 2.84 8.86 1.03
CA LEU A 90 1.43 8.49 1.06
C LEU A 90 0.60 9.51 0.26
N LYS A 91 -0.09 9.04 -0.77
CA LYS A 91 -0.96 9.83 -1.64
C LYS A 91 -2.37 9.26 -1.63
N TYR A 92 -3.34 10.13 -1.41
CA TYR A 92 -4.75 9.76 -1.46
C TYR A 92 -5.33 10.14 -2.81
N MET A 93 -5.97 9.19 -3.47
CA MET A 93 -6.61 9.42 -4.77
C MET A 93 -7.99 10.04 -4.58
N ASP A 94 -8.68 9.69 -3.49
CA ASP A 94 -9.97 10.26 -3.12
C ASP A 94 -9.83 11.39 -2.07
N ARG A 95 -10.54 12.51 -2.30
CA ARG A 95 -10.51 13.69 -1.42
C ARG A 95 -11.18 13.46 -0.06
N SER A 96 -12.15 12.56 0.03
CA SER A 96 -12.79 12.19 1.30
C SER A 96 -11.78 11.62 2.29
N VAL A 97 -10.70 11.01 1.79
CA VAL A 97 -9.65 10.45 2.63
C VAL A 97 -8.91 11.51 3.45
N LEU A 98 -8.74 12.71 2.88
CA LEU A 98 -8.06 13.81 3.56
C LEU A 98 -8.83 14.30 4.80
N LYS A 99 -10.17 14.16 4.81
CA LYS A 99 -11.04 14.65 5.90
C LYS A 99 -11.04 13.78 7.15
N VAL A 100 -10.72 12.48 7.03
CA VAL A 100 -10.72 11.54 8.18
C VAL A 100 -9.42 11.60 8.96
N LEU A 101 -8.35 12.14 8.36
CA LEU A 101 -7.01 12.21 8.94
C LEU A 101 -6.58 13.64 9.30
N SER A 102 -7.51 14.61 9.24
CA SER A 102 -7.36 15.99 9.69
C SER A 102 -8.03 16.15 11.04
#